data_AF-A0A8C5KPD4-F1
#
_entry.id   AF-A0A8C5KPD4-F1
#
_cell.length_a   1.000
_cell.length_b   1.000
_cell.length_c   1.000
_cell.angle_alpha   90.00
_cell.angle_beta   90.00
_cell.angle_gamma   90.00
#
_symmetry.space_group_name_H-M   'P 1'
#
loop_
_entity.id
_entity.type
_entity.pdbx_description
1 polymer ?
#
loop_
_entity_poly.entity_id
_entity_poly.type
_entity_poly.pdbx_seq_one_letter_code
_entity_poly.pdbx_strand_id
1 'polypeptide(L)' 'MTEADVNPKAYPLADAHLTKKLLDLVQQSCNYKQLRKGANEGKATTG' A
#
# COMPACT_ATOMS: atom_id res chain seq x y z
N MET A 1 -4.61 -20.20 -12.45
CA MET A 1 -4.00 -18.94 -11.99
C MET A 1 -3.07 -19.32 -10.86
N THR A 2 -1.76 -19.26 -11.07
CA THR A 2 -0.77 -19.56 -10.04
C THR A 2 -0.85 -18.50 -8.96
N GLU A 3 -1.37 -18.84 -7.78
CA GLU A 3 -1.15 -18.04 -6.58
C GLU A 3 0.37 -17.93 -6.41
N ALA A 4 0.91 -16.74 -6.68
CA ALA A 4 2.31 -16.47 -6.41
C ALA A 4 2.55 -16.72 -4.92
N ASP A 5 3.60 -17.49 -4.59
CA ASP A 5 3.99 -17.78 -3.22
C ASP A 5 4.09 -16.46 -2.43
N VAL A 6 3.13 -16.22 -1.53
CA VAL A 6 3.05 -14.99 -0.75
C VAL A 6 4.18 -15.02 0.26
N ASN A 7 5.03 -14.00 0.24
CA ASN A 7 6.12 -13.89 1.21
C ASN A 7 5.56 -13.89 2.65
N PRO A 8 5.98 -14.81 3.54
CA PRO A 8 5.48 -14.89 4.91
C PRO A 8 5.82 -13.68 5.79
N LYS A 9 6.67 -12.75 5.34
CA LYS A 9 6.92 -11.47 6.01
C LYS A 9 5.94 -10.36 5.61
N ALA A 10 5.09 -10.58 4.61
CA ALA A 10 4.17 -9.58 4.05
C ALA A 10 2.78 -9.59 4.72
N TYR A 11 2.70 -10.04 5.98
CA TYR A 11 1.44 -10.05 6.73
C TYR A 11 1.29 -8.79 7.60
N PRO A 12 0.09 -8.21 7.69
CA PRO A 12 -1.18 -8.70 7.11
C PRO A 12 -1.34 -8.41 5.61
N LEU A 13 -1.92 -9.36 4.87
CA LEU A 13 -2.26 -9.22 3.46
C LEU A 13 -3.72 -8.77 3.30
N ALA A 14 -3.96 -7.73 2.50
CA ALA A 14 -5.30 -7.25 2.19
C ALA A 14 -6.00 -8.18 1.18
N ASP A 15 -7.30 -8.45 1.37
CA ASP A 15 -8.10 -9.14 0.36
C ASP A 15 -8.27 -8.27 -0.92
N ALA A 16 -8.89 -8.85 -1.96
CA ALA A 16 -9.06 -8.18 -3.24
C ALA A 16 -9.92 -6.91 -3.17
N HIS A 17 -10.93 -6.87 -2.32
CA HIS A 17 -11.79 -5.69 -2.15
C HIS A 17 -11.04 -4.58 -1.41
N LEU A 18 -10.40 -4.92 -0.29
CA LEU A 18 -9.61 -3.98 0.47
C LEU A 18 -8.44 -3.44 -0.37
N THR A 19 -7.77 -4.28 -1.15
CA THR A 19 -6.71 -3.88 -2.07
C THR A 19 -7.18 -2.81 -3.04
N LYS A 20 -8.35 -2.98 -3.67
CA LYS A 20 -8.91 -1.95 -4.57
C LYS A 20 -9.13 -0.62 -3.86
N LYS A 21 -9.74 -0.65 -2.66
CA LYS A 21 -9.96 0.56 -1.85
C LYS A 21 -8.64 1.28 -1.51
N LEU A 22 -7.60 0.53 -1.16
CA LEU A 22 -6.27 1.10 -0.88
C LEU A 22 -5.67 1.75 -2.13
N LEU A 23 -5.78 1.12 -3.30
CA LEU A 23 -5.30 1.68 -4.56
C LEU A 23 -6.05 2.96 -4.95
N ASP A 24 -7.37 2.98 -4.78
CA ASP A 24 -8.20 4.16 -5.05
C ASP A 24 -7.82 5.32 -4.12
N LEU A 25 -7.54 5.04 -2.85
CA LEU A 25 -7.07 6.04 -1.89
C LEU A 25 -5.68 6.57 -2.25
N VAL A 26 -4.73 5.69 -2.56
CA VAL A 26 -3.36 6.07 -2.99
C VAL A 26 -3.41 6.95 -4.23
N GLN A 27 -4.28 6.64 -5.20
CA GLN A 27 -4.46 7.44 -6.39
C GLN A 27 -4.99 8.85 -6.05
N GLN A 28 -5.99 8.95 -5.17
CA GLN A 28 -6.50 10.23 -4.69
C GLN A 28 -5.42 11.05 -3.97
N SER A 29 -4.67 10.45 -3.04
CA SER A 29 -3.58 11.12 -2.32
C SER A 29 -2.46 11.57 -3.25
N CYS A 30 -2.19 10.86 -4.34
CA CYS A 30 -1.25 11.29 -5.37
C CYS A 30 -1.74 12.56 -6.09
N ASN A 31 -3.02 12.61 -6.45
CA ASN A 31 -3.62 13.77 -7.12
C ASN A 31 -3.57 15.03 -6.23
N TYR A 32 -3.78 14.86 -4.92
CA TYR A 32 -3.70 15.94 -3.94
C TYR A 32 -2.29 16.25 -3.44
N LYS A 33 -1.25 15.58 -3.96
CA LYS A 33 0.16 15.73 -3.53
C LYS A 33 0.37 15.48 -2.02
N GLN A 34 -0.45 14.62 -1.43
CA GLN A 34 -0.38 14.22 -0.01
C GLN A 34 0.41 12.91 0.20
N LEU A 35 0.78 12.24 -0.89
CA LEU A 35 1.49 10.97 -0.84
C LEU A 35 3.02 11.18 -0.77
N ARG A 36 3.64 10.69 0.30
CA ARG A 36 5.09 10.49 0.40
C ARG A 36 5.46 9.12 -0.16
N LYS A 37 6.55 9.01 -0.91
CA LYS A 37 6.88 7.79 -1.67
C LYS A 37 8.20 7.19 -1.18
N GLY A 38 8.23 5.87 -1.04
CA GLY A 38 9.43 5.14 -0.66
C GLY A 38 9.53 4.85 0.85
N ALA A 39 10.28 3.79 1.17
CA ALA A 39 10.34 3.23 2.51
C ALA A 39 10.91 4.22 3.55
N ASN A 40 11.87 5.05 3.14
CA ASN A 40 12.54 6.01 4.01
C ASN A 40 11.62 7.20 4.35
N GLU A 41 10.82 7.67 3.38
CA GLU A 41 9.86 8.76 3.62
C GLU A 41 8.67 8.32 4.47
N GLY A 42 8.27 7.05 4.35
CA GLY A 42 7.22 6.45 5.18
C GLY A 42 7.61 6.41 6.67
N LYS A 43 8.88 6.10 6.99
CA LYS A 43 9.35 6.10 8.39
C LYS A 43 9.35 7.49 9.04
N ALA A 44 9.49 8.54 8.23
CA ALA A 44 9.50 9.91 8.71
C ALA A 44 8.10 10.49 9.00
N THR A 45 7.01 9.78 8.67
CA THR A 45 5.62 10.20 8.92
C THR A 45 5.06 9.66 10.24
N THR A 46 5.72 8.69 10.88
CA THR A 46 5.31 8.09 12.16
C THR A 46 5.70 8.90 13.41
N GLY A 47 5.89 10.21 13.27
CA GLY A 47 6.19 11.14 14.38
C GLY A 47 4.94 11.82 14.92
#